data_AF-A0A7W0WEW6-F1
#
_entry.id   AF-A0A7W0WEW6-F1
#
_cell.length_a   1.000
_cell.length_b   1.000
_cell.length_c   1.000
_cell.angle_alpha   90.00
_cell.angle_beta   90.00
_cell.angle_gamma   90.00
#
_symmetry.space_group_name_H-M   'P 1'
#
loop_
_entity.id
_entity.type
_entity.pdbx_description
1 polymer ?
#
loop_
_entity_poly.entity_id
_entity_poly.type
_entity_poly.pdbx_seq_one_letter_code
_entity_poly.pdbx_strand_id
1 'polypeptide(L)'
;MMHMINRLAPTVVILLSMFLLAGCSGIFGESPREQADEAISSANKSISEHNELFDEARATYADVKEKIDSGDDPSKEKDNIAEAKNTLERARNDLQDARESLEVVDDLDVDPSVKEYASLLSEAMDAQLAAEAKEIQFYGILEGDPALQDDREKALDLLSEVGAGYKEAERTYSEAQNLADEHPQLIEGAPKSQ
;
A
#
# COMPACT_ATOMS: atom_id res chain seq x y z
N MET A 1 -36.47 -7.58 -0.63
CA MET A 1 -35.79 -6.31 -0.97
C MET A 1 -34.86 -5.99 0.17
N MET A 2 -33.60 -6.40 0.03
CA MET A 2 -32.53 -6.07 0.96
C MET A 2 -31.61 -5.11 0.21
N HIS A 3 -31.49 -3.89 0.72
CA HIS A 3 -30.79 -2.82 0.03
C HIS A 3 -29.32 -3.18 -0.17
N MET A 4 -28.91 -3.14 -1.43
CA MET A 4 -27.52 -3.21 -1.91
C MET A 4 -26.68 -2.19 -1.14
N ILE A 5 -25.79 -2.66 -0.26
CA ILE A 5 -24.64 -1.88 0.17
C ILE A 5 -23.57 -2.11 -0.91
N ASN A 6 -23.77 -1.43 -2.04
CA ASN A 6 -22.74 -1.22 -3.04
C ASN A 6 -21.74 -0.22 -2.45
N ARG A 7 -20.77 -0.70 -1.68
CA ARG A 7 -19.54 0.04 -1.41
C ARG A 7 -18.44 -0.67 -2.15
N LEU A 8 -18.25 -0.24 -3.40
CA LEU A 8 -16.95 -0.25 -4.05
C LEU A 8 -15.93 0.17 -3.00
N ALA A 9 -15.06 -0.76 -2.59
CA ALA A 9 -13.87 -0.40 -1.85
C ALA A 9 -13.11 0.60 -2.73
N PRO A 10 -12.64 1.72 -2.18
CA PRO A 10 -11.85 2.67 -2.96
C PRO A 10 -10.61 1.92 -3.45
N THR A 11 -10.50 1.75 -4.76
CA THR A 11 -9.27 1.33 -5.42
C THR A 11 -8.29 2.47 -5.17
N VAL A 12 -7.43 2.33 -4.16
CA VAL A 12 -6.35 3.29 -3.91
C VAL A 12 -5.31 3.05 -4.99
N VAL A 13 -5.54 3.65 -6.16
CA VAL A 13 -4.51 3.74 -7.19
C VAL A 13 -3.55 4.83 -6.73
N ILE A 14 -2.50 4.45 -6.00
CA ILE A 14 -1.37 5.33 -5.71
C ILE A 14 -0.65 5.55 -7.05
N LEU A 15 -1.08 6.57 -7.80
CA LEU A 15 -0.39 7.06 -9.00
C LEU A 15 0.87 7.80 -8.57
N LEU A 16 1.84 7.07 -8.01
CA LEU A 16 3.18 7.59 -7.86
C LEU A 16 3.82 7.62 -9.24
N SER A 17 4.02 8.82 -9.75
CA SER A 17 4.59 9.05 -11.07
C SER A 17 5.99 8.45 -11.11
N MET A 18 6.17 7.35 -11.86
CA MET A 18 7.47 6.72 -12.10
C MET A 18 8.36 7.66 -12.91
N PHE A 19 9.06 8.57 -12.24
CA PHE A 19 10.16 9.30 -12.86
C PHE A 19 11.41 8.44 -12.76
N LEU A 20 11.81 7.88 -13.90
CA LEU A 20 13.09 7.20 -14.09
C LEU A 20 14.23 8.21 -13.86
N LEU A 21 14.74 8.28 -12.64
CA LEU A 21 15.95 9.03 -12.30
C LEU A 21 17.14 8.32 -12.96
N ALA A 22 17.48 8.72 -14.18
CA ALA A 22 18.71 8.33 -14.84
C ALA A 22 19.91 8.95 -14.10
N GLY A 23 20.47 8.20 -13.16
CA GLY A 23 21.64 8.59 -12.37
C GLY A 23 22.89 8.76 -13.24
N CYS A 24 23.41 9.97 -13.30
CA CYS A 24 24.77 10.26 -13.77
C CYS A 24 25.73 10.03 -12.61
N SER A 25 26.39 8.87 -12.57
CA SER A 25 27.35 8.49 -11.53
C SER A 25 28.53 9.47 -11.45
N GLY A 26 28.58 10.27 -10.39
CA GLY A 26 29.73 11.09 -9.99
C GLY A 26 30.72 10.29 -9.12
N ILE A 27 32.02 10.46 -9.38
CA ILE A 27 33.15 9.67 -8.83
C ILE A 27 33.55 10.07 -7.37
N PHE A 28 32.68 10.77 -6.64
CA PHE A 28 32.85 11.10 -5.21
C PHE A 28 31.58 10.65 -4.50
N GLY A 29 31.68 10.06 -3.30
CA GLY A 29 30.56 9.40 -2.61
C GLY A 29 29.25 10.18 -2.70
N GLU A 30 28.14 9.46 -2.89
CA GLU A 30 26.82 10.04 -3.15
C GLU A 30 26.48 11.14 -2.14
N SER A 31 26.09 12.29 -2.66
CA SER A 31 25.64 13.40 -1.82
C SER A 31 24.40 12.98 -1.01
N PRO A 32 24.13 13.61 0.15
CA PRO A 32 22.91 13.31 0.91
C PRO A 32 21.63 13.44 0.07
N ARG A 33 21.62 14.35 -0.90
CA ARG A 33 20.50 14.49 -1.83
C ARG A 33 20.37 13.28 -2.78
N GLU A 34 21.47 12.82 -3.36
CA GLU A 34 21.45 11.62 -4.22
C GLU A 34 21.02 10.37 -3.45
N GLN A 35 21.46 10.21 -2.20
CA GLN A 35 21.02 9.11 -1.33
C GLN A 35 19.53 9.18 -1.02
N ALA A 36 18.99 10.38 -0.76
CA ALA A 36 17.55 10.55 -0.56
C ALA A 36 16.75 10.25 -1.83
N ASP A 37 17.23 10.68 -2.99
CA ASP A 37 16.60 10.41 -4.28
C ASP A 37 16.62 8.90 -4.62
N GLU A 38 17.71 8.20 -4.29
CA GLU A 38 17.81 6.73 -4.43
C GLU A 38 16.87 5.98 -3.47
N ALA A 39 16.79 6.42 -2.21
CA ALA A 39 15.88 5.86 -1.22
C ALA A 39 14.41 5.99 -1.65
N ILE A 40 14.02 7.17 -2.12
CA ILE A 40 12.67 7.43 -2.67
C ILE A 40 12.43 6.59 -3.92
N SER A 41 13.41 6.51 -4.83
CA SER A 41 13.30 5.68 -6.05
C SER A 41 13.11 4.20 -5.72
N SER A 42 13.87 3.67 -4.76
CA SER A 42 13.77 2.29 -4.29
C SER A 42 12.41 2.03 -3.64
N ALA A 43 11.95 2.94 -2.78
CA ALA A 43 10.63 2.87 -2.19
C ALA A 43 9.52 2.84 -3.26
N ASN A 44 9.61 3.71 -4.27
CA ASN A 44 8.63 3.76 -5.35
C ASN A 44 8.57 2.46 -6.16
N LYS A 45 9.71 1.82 -6.39
CA LYS A 45 9.76 0.52 -7.05
C LYS A 45 9.04 -0.54 -6.23
N SER A 46 9.33 -0.63 -4.93
CA SER A 46 8.69 -1.59 -4.03
C SER A 46 7.19 -1.31 -3.85
N ILE A 47 6.76 -0.04 -3.82
CA ILE A 47 5.33 0.34 -3.85
C ILE A 47 4.65 -0.17 -5.13
N SER A 48 5.33 -0.07 -6.28
CA SER A 48 4.78 -0.57 -7.54
C SER A 48 4.57 -2.09 -7.50
N GLU A 49 5.56 -2.83 -7.01
CA GLU A 49 5.49 -4.29 -6.84
C GLU A 49 4.38 -4.67 -5.84
N HIS A 50 4.29 -3.96 -4.71
CA HIS A 50 3.19 -4.07 -3.76
C HIS A 50 1.82 -3.86 -4.45
N ASN A 51 1.64 -2.78 -5.22
CA ASN A 51 0.34 -2.42 -5.79
C ASN A 51 -0.16 -3.49 -6.78
N GLU A 52 0.74 -4.06 -7.58
CA GLU A 52 0.40 -5.14 -8.51
C GLU A 52 -0.12 -6.37 -7.76
N LEU A 53 0.58 -6.80 -6.71
CA LEU A 53 0.17 -7.94 -5.89
C LEU A 53 -1.07 -7.64 -5.06
N PHE A 54 -1.21 -6.42 -4.55
CA PHE A 54 -2.37 -5.98 -3.79
C PHE A 54 -3.64 -6.04 -4.65
N ASP A 55 -3.57 -5.51 -5.86
CA ASP A 55 -4.67 -5.55 -6.83
C ASP A 55 -5.01 -7.00 -7.23
N GLU A 56 -4.00 -7.86 -7.44
CA GLU A 56 -4.19 -9.29 -7.69
C GLU A 56 -4.92 -9.99 -6.53
N ALA A 57 -4.48 -9.78 -5.29
CA ALA A 57 -5.11 -10.36 -4.10
C ALA A 57 -6.58 -9.92 -3.98
N ARG A 58 -6.86 -8.62 -4.20
CA ARG A 58 -8.21 -8.06 -4.16
C ARG A 58 -9.09 -8.60 -5.28
N ALA A 59 -8.55 -8.76 -6.49
CA ALA A 59 -9.28 -9.32 -7.62
C ALA A 59 -9.66 -10.79 -7.35
N THR A 60 -8.74 -11.60 -6.85
CA THR A 60 -9.00 -12.99 -6.47
C THR A 60 -10.08 -13.08 -5.39
N TYR A 61 -10.01 -12.25 -4.35
CA TYR A 61 -11.07 -12.22 -3.32
C TYR A 61 -12.42 -11.73 -3.86
N ALA A 62 -12.42 -10.74 -4.76
CA ALA A 62 -13.64 -10.24 -5.39
C ALA A 62 -14.35 -11.32 -6.22
N ASP A 63 -13.61 -12.14 -6.97
CA ASP A 63 -14.13 -13.29 -7.72
C ASP A 63 -14.74 -14.34 -6.78
N VAL A 64 -14.05 -14.70 -5.69
CA VAL A 64 -14.59 -15.58 -4.64
C VAL A 64 -15.91 -15.05 -4.10
N LYS A 65 -15.94 -13.77 -3.76
CA LYS A 65 -17.14 -13.12 -3.23
C LYS A 65 -18.28 -13.16 -4.25
N GLU A 66 -18.03 -12.90 -5.52
CA GLU A 66 -19.04 -12.95 -6.59
C GLU A 66 -19.65 -14.36 -6.75
N LYS A 67 -18.81 -15.41 -6.73
CA LYS A 67 -19.28 -16.81 -6.78
C LYS A 67 -20.19 -17.14 -5.60
N ILE A 68 -19.76 -16.81 -4.38
CA ILE A 68 -20.54 -17.03 -3.16
C ILE A 68 -21.87 -16.25 -3.21
N ASP A 69 -21.82 -14.98 -3.60
CA ASP A 69 -23.02 -14.14 -3.74
C ASP A 69 -23.98 -14.67 -4.82
N SER A 70 -23.45 -15.38 -5.82
CA SER A 70 -24.22 -16.06 -6.89
C SER A 70 -24.79 -17.42 -6.47
N GLY A 71 -24.50 -17.87 -5.25
CA GLY A 71 -25.03 -19.10 -4.66
C GLY A 71 -24.10 -20.31 -4.78
N ASP A 72 -22.84 -20.13 -5.18
CA ASP A 72 -21.85 -21.19 -5.11
C ASP A 72 -21.54 -21.55 -3.64
N ASP A 73 -21.10 -22.79 -3.44
CA ASP A 73 -20.75 -23.32 -2.13
C ASP A 73 -19.43 -22.69 -1.64
N PRO A 74 -19.45 -21.88 -0.55
CA PRO A 74 -18.26 -21.20 -0.04
C PRO A 74 -17.11 -22.15 0.31
N SER A 75 -17.42 -23.41 0.67
CA SER A 75 -16.40 -24.39 1.03
C SER A 75 -15.47 -24.77 -0.12
N LYS A 76 -15.88 -24.51 -1.38
CA LYS A 76 -15.08 -24.77 -2.58
C LYS A 76 -14.08 -23.67 -2.90
N GLU A 77 -14.24 -22.48 -2.32
CA GLU A 77 -13.39 -21.32 -2.60
C GLU A 77 -12.21 -21.20 -1.63
N LYS A 78 -12.00 -22.18 -0.74
CA LYS A 78 -10.91 -22.17 0.26
C LYS A 78 -9.53 -21.93 -0.36
N ASP A 79 -9.24 -22.60 -1.48
CA ASP A 79 -7.94 -22.48 -2.14
C ASP A 79 -7.74 -21.06 -2.70
N ASN A 80 -8.79 -20.47 -3.29
CA ASN A 80 -8.75 -19.10 -3.82
C ASN A 80 -8.64 -18.06 -2.69
N ILE A 81 -9.27 -18.31 -1.54
CA ILE A 81 -9.12 -17.46 -0.34
C ILE A 81 -7.67 -17.53 0.19
N ALA A 82 -7.11 -18.73 0.26
CA ALA A 82 -5.71 -18.91 0.66
C ALA A 82 -4.75 -18.24 -0.34
N GLU A 83 -5.04 -18.30 -1.65
CA GLU A 83 -4.28 -17.59 -2.67
C GLU A 83 -4.33 -16.07 -2.48
N ALA A 84 -5.52 -15.49 -2.33
CA ALA A 84 -5.68 -14.05 -2.07
C ALA A 84 -4.89 -13.61 -0.82
N LYS A 85 -4.96 -14.41 0.26
CA LYS A 85 -4.20 -14.18 1.49
C LYS A 85 -2.68 -14.22 1.27
N ASN A 86 -2.17 -15.25 0.63
CA ASN A 86 -0.73 -15.40 0.38
C ASN A 86 -0.21 -14.31 -0.57
N THR A 87 -1.02 -13.88 -1.55
CA THR A 87 -0.68 -12.76 -2.43
C THR A 87 -0.64 -11.44 -1.66
N LEU A 88 -1.60 -11.19 -0.76
CA LEU A 88 -1.58 -10.01 0.11
C LEU A 88 -0.39 -10.01 1.08
N GLU A 89 -0.01 -11.18 1.61
CA GLU A 89 1.19 -11.32 2.44
C GLU A 89 2.48 -10.96 1.66
N ARG A 90 2.56 -11.32 0.37
CA ARG A 90 3.67 -10.92 -0.50
C ARG A 90 3.66 -9.41 -0.76
N ALA A 91 2.51 -8.85 -1.13
CA ALA A 91 2.36 -7.41 -1.32
C ALA A 91 2.86 -6.64 -0.09
N ARG A 92 2.43 -7.07 1.10
CA ARG A 92 2.81 -6.45 2.38
C ARG A 92 4.33 -6.42 2.59
N ASN A 93 5.07 -7.43 2.14
CA ASN A 93 6.53 -7.44 2.25
C ASN A 93 7.16 -6.37 1.36
N ASP A 94 6.66 -6.18 0.13
CA ASP A 94 7.17 -5.12 -0.75
C ASP A 94 6.84 -3.72 -0.17
N LEU A 95 5.69 -3.54 0.47
CA LEU A 95 5.38 -2.28 1.16
C LEU A 95 6.27 -2.05 2.39
N GLN A 96 6.63 -3.12 3.10
CA GLN A 96 7.60 -3.06 4.20
C GLN A 96 8.99 -2.67 3.69
N ASP A 97 9.45 -3.25 2.58
CA ASP A 97 10.73 -2.89 1.94
C ASP A 97 10.74 -1.42 1.48
N ALA A 98 9.60 -0.91 0.99
CA ALA A 98 9.46 0.49 0.63
C ALA A 98 9.61 1.41 1.86
N ARG A 99 8.94 1.04 2.95
CA ARG A 99 8.98 1.78 4.22
C ARG A 99 10.38 1.76 4.84
N GLU A 100 11.10 0.63 4.74
CA GLU A 100 12.50 0.51 5.19
C GLU A 100 13.45 1.35 4.33
N SER A 101 13.22 1.41 3.02
CA SER A 101 14.02 2.25 2.12
C SER A 101 13.97 3.73 2.52
N LEU A 102 12.81 4.21 2.99
CA LEU A 102 12.62 5.60 3.40
C LEU A 102 13.25 5.94 4.75
N GLU A 103 13.55 4.97 5.63
CA GLU A 103 14.16 5.25 6.94
C GLU A 103 15.50 5.99 6.81
N VAL A 104 16.24 5.71 5.74
CA VAL A 104 17.56 6.32 5.50
C VAL A 104 17.47 7.84 5.38
N VAL A 105 16.34 8.38 4.90
CA VAL A 105 16.17 9.82 4.64
C VAL A 105 16.19 10.65 5.92
N ASP A 106 15.74 10.08 7.05
CA ASP A 106 15.66 10.79 8.32
C ASP A 106 17.03 11.27 8.81
N ASP A 107 18.08 10.50 8.53
CA ASP A 107 19.45 10.76 8.97
C ASP A 107 20.26 11.63 7.99
N LEU A 108 19.76 11.87 6.77
CA LEU A 108 20.48 12.62 5.74
C LEU A 108 20.45 14.13 5.98
N ASP A 109 21.51 14.85 5.62
CA ASP A 109 21.53 16.32 5.62
C ASP A 109 20.91 16.88 4.33
N VAL A 110 19.58 16.77 4.23
CA VAL A 110 18.76 17.23 3.10
C VAL A 110 17.75 18.27 3.54
N ASP A 111 17.10 18.92 2.56
CA ASP A 111 16.08 19.93 2.82
C ASP A 111 14.98 19.38 3.74
N PRO A 112 14.51 20.15 4.74
CA PRO A 112 13.47 19.71 5.67
C PRO A 112 12.20 19.21 4.99
N SER A 113 11.81 19.78 3.85
CA SER A 113 10.62 19.35 3.10
C SER A 113 10.77 17.94 2.50
N VAL A 114 11.99 17.50 2.21
CA VAL A 114 12.29 16.13 1.75
C VAL A 114 12.09 15.14 2.87
N LYS A 115 12.55 15.48 4.08
CA LYS A 115 12.34 14.66 5.28
C LYS A 115 10.87 14.57 5.65
N GLU A 116 10.17 15.69 5.61
CA GLU A 116 8.73 15.75 5.89
C GLU A 116 7.94 14.89 4.89
N TYR A 117 8.29 14.95 3.60
CA TYR A 117 7.70 14.10 2.58
C TYR A 117 7.96 12.60 2.84
N ALA A 118 9.20 12.21 3.11
CA ALA A 118 9.55 10.82 3.43
C ALA A 118 8.83 10.33 4.70
N SER A 119 8.75 11.16 5.74
CA SER A 119 8.02 10.87 6.99
C SER A 119 6.54 10.60 6.73
N LEU A 120 5.87 11.47 5.96
CA LEU A 120 4.45 11.29 5.62
C LEU A 120 4.21 10.01 4.83
N LEU A 121 5.09 9.69 3.88
CA LEU A 121 5.01 8.41 3.15
C LEU A 121 5.16 7.21 4.09
N SER A 122 6.16 7.21 4.97
CA SER A 122 6.35 6.13 5.94
C SER A 122 5.18 5.99 6.90
N GLU A 123 4.60 7.10 7.38
CA GLU A 123 3.40 7.08 8.23
C GLU A 123 2.18 6.49 7.52
N ALA A 124 2.00 6.82 6.24
CA ALA A 124 0.94 6.27 5.41
C ALA A 124 1.12 4.76 5.19
N MET A 125 2.35 4.32 4.93
CA MET A 125 2.71 2.91 4.79
C MET A 125 2.48 2.14 6.09
N ASP A 126 2.87 2.70 7.24
CA ASP A 126 2.64 2.06 8.55
C ASP A 126 1.14 1.85 8.83
N ALA A 127 0.30 2.84 8.51
CA ALA A 127 -1.16 2.72 8.62
C ALA A 127 -1.72 1.65 7.67
N GLN A 128 -1.21 1.59 6.44
CA GLN A 128 -1.61 0.61 5.44
C GLN A 128 -1.18 -0.81 5.83
N LEU A 129 0.07 -1.01 6.26
CA LEU A 129 0.60 -2.29 6.74
C LEU A 129 -0.21 -2.84 7.93
N ALA A 130 -0.70 -1.96 8.80
CA ALA A 130 -1.58 -2.31 9.91
C ALA A 130 -2.97 -2.76 9.43
N ALA A 131 -3.53 -2.08 8.43
CA ALA A 131 -4.80 -2.47 7.80
C ALA A 131 -4.68 -3.83 7.09
N GLU A 132 -3.63 -4.04 6.30
CA GLU A 132 -3.36 -5.29 5.58
C GLU A 132 -3.16 -6.47 6.54
N ALA A 133 -2.48 -6.27 7.66
CA ALA A 133 -2.35 -7.31 8.69
C ALA A 133 -3.70 -7.75 9.28
N LYS A 134 -4.68 -6.85 9.33
CA LYS A 134 -6.06 -7.16 9.77
C LYS A 134 -6.86 -7.83 8.65
N GLU A 135 -6.62 -7.45 7.40
CA GLU A 135 -7.23 -8.10 6.24
C GLU A 135 -6.74 -9.53 6.05
N ILE A 136 -5.45 -9.80 6.25
CA ILE A 136 -4.88 -11.15 6.27
C ILE A 136 -5.55 -12.00 7.36
N GLN A 137 -5.83 -11.43 8.55
CA GLN A 137 -6.58 -12.12 9.60
C GLN A 137 -8.02 -12.42 9.16
N PHE A 138 -8.67 -11.49 8.48
CA PHE A 138 -10.00 -11.69 7.91
C PHE A 138 -10.00 -12.84 6.87
N TYR A 139 -9.03 -12.87 5.96
CA TYR A 139 -8.88 -13.99 5.03
C TYR A 139 -8.57 -15.31 5.74
N GLY A 140 -7.80 -15.28 6.83
CA GLY A 140 -7.56 -16.47 7.65
C GLY A 140 -8.84 -17.02 8.30
N ILE A 141 -9.79 -16.16 8.67
CA ILE A 141 -11.13 -16.60 9.11
C ILE A 141 -11.86 -17.28 7.95
N LEU A 142 -11.93 -16.62 6.79
CA LEU A 142 -12.62 -17.16 5.62
C LEU A 142 -12.02 -18.47 5.11
N GLU A 143 -10.70 -18.66 5.23
CA GLU A 143 -10.03 -19.92 4.88
C GLU A 143 -10.53 -21.09 5.78
N GLY A 144 -10.69 -20.82 7.08
CA GLY A 144 -11.19 -21.79 8.06
C GLY A 144 -12.69 -22.02 7.98
N ASP A 145 -13.46 -20.94 7.99
CA ASP A 145 -14.92 -20.84 7.97
C ASP A 145 -15.42 -19.94 6.81
N PRO A 146 -15.42 -20.45 5.56
CA PRO A 146 -15.80 -19.65 4.38
C PRO A 146 -17.25 -19.17 4.40
N ALA A 147 -18.12 -19.87 5.13
CA ALA A 147 -19.52 -19.53 5.26
C ALA A 147 -19.80 -18.57 6.43
N LEU A 148 -18.77 -18.23 7.22
CA LEU A 148 -18.88 -17.40 8.42
C LEU A 148 -19.99 -17.88 9.36
N GLN A 149 -20.08 -19.18 9.59
CA GLN A 149 -21.08 -19.77 10.49
C GLN A 149 -20.82 -19.39 11.94
N ASP A 150 -19.55 -19.40 12.36
CA ASP A 150 -19.14 -19.20 13.75
C ASP A 150 -18.43 -17.87 13.97
N ASP A 151 -17.73 -17.35 12.95
CA ASP A 151 -16.83 -16.19 13.09
C ASP A 151 -17.35 -14.88 12.44
N ARG A 152 -18.63 -14.82 12.09
CA ARG A 152 -19.21 -13.66 11.37
C ARG A 152 -18.99 -12.31 12.05
N GLU A 153 -19.23 -12.23 13.36
CA GLU A 153 -19.11 -10.97 14.12
C GLU A 153 -17.68 -10.46 14.11
N LYS A 154 -16.73 -11.36 14.43
CA LYS A 154 -15.29 -11.08 14.37
C LYS A 154 -14.84 -10.65 12.97
N ALA A 155 -15.36 -11.30 11.92
CA ALA A 155 -15.05 -10.93 10.54
C ALA A 155 -15.54 -9.51 10.18
N LEU A 156 -16.72 -9.11 10.65
CA LEU A 156 -17.26 -7.76 10.46
C LEU A 156 -16.46 -6.70 11.22
N ASP A 157 -16.05 -6.99 12.45
CA ASP A 157 -15.20 -6.09 13.24
C ASP A 157 -13.86 -5.85 12.54
N LEU A 158 -13.21 -6.92 12.07
CA LEU A 158 -11.98 -6.81 11.28
C LEU A 158 -12.18 -5.96 10.02
N LEU A 159 -13.25 -6.17 9.25
CA LEU A 159 -13.53 -5.36 8.05
C LEU A 159 -13.73 -3.88 8.38
N SER A 160 -14.33 -3.57 9.53
CA SER A 160 -14.46 -2.18 9.99
C SER A 160 -13.11 -1.57 10.34
N GLU A 161 -12.24 -2.31 11.05
CA GLU A 161 -10.87 -1.88 11.37
C GLU A 161 -10.02 -1.68 10.11
N VAL A 162 -10.09 -2.64 9.17
CA VAL A 162 -9.41 -2.58 7.86
C VAL A 162 -9.81 -1.32 7.11
N GLY A 163 -11.12 -1.05 7.00
CA GLY A 163 -11.62 0.14 6.32
C GLY A 163 -11.18 1.45 6.99
N ALA A 164 -11.10 1.49 8.32
CA ALA A 164 -10.59 2.64 9.05
C ALA A 164 -9.09 2.86 8.80
N GLY A 165 -8.29 1.79 8.81
CA GLY A 165 -6.85 1.83 8.54
C GLY A 165 -6.52 2.33 7.13
N TYR A 166 -7.19 1.80 6.09
CA TYR A 166 -6.98 2.28 4.72
C TYR A 166 -7.36 3.75 4.54
N LYS A 167 -8.44 4.21 5.19
CA LYS A 167 -8.83 5.61 5.13
C LYS A 167 -7.77 6.53 5.77
N GLU A 168 -7.12 6.06 6.83
CA GLU A 168 -6.05 6.81 7.48
C GLU A 168 -4.78 6.84 6.61
N ALA A 169 -4.41 5.71 6.01
CA ALA A 169 -3.33 5.66 5.02
C ALA A 169 -3.60 6.61 3.84
N GLU A 170 -4.81 6.57 3.25
CA GLU A 170 -5.23 7.44 2.14
C GLU A 170 -5.13 8.92 2.50
N ARG A 171 -5.58 9.31 3.70
CA ARG A 171 -5.46 10.68 4.20
C ARG A 171 -3.99 11.11 4.23
N THR A 172 -3.12 10.27 4.77
CA THR A 172 -1.70 10.59 4.97
C THR A 172 -0.93 10.61 3.63
N TYR A 173 -1.21 9.69 2.71
CA TYR A 173 -0.70 9.76 1.34
C TYR A 173 -1.14 11.04 0.62
N SER A 174 -2.39 11.47 0.83
CA SER A 174 -2.88 12.73 0.25
C SER A 174 -2.12 13.95 0.80
N GLU A 175 -1.75 13.93 2.08
CA GLU A 175 -0.93 14.97 2.69
C GLU A 175 0.50 14.97 2.12
N ALA A 176 1.11 13.80 1.93
CA ALA A 176 2.41 13.67 1.26
C ALA A 176 2.34 14.22 -0.18
N GLN A 177 1.29 13.89 -0.92
CA GLN A 177 1.10 14.39 -2.29
C GLN A 177 0.91 15.91 -2.32
N ASN A 178 0.13 16.49 -1.41
CA ASN A 178 -0.06 17.94 -1.33
C ASN A 178 1.28 18.65 -1.06
N LEU A 179 2.11 18.11 -0.17
CA LEU A 179 3.44 18.65 0.08
C LEU A 179 4.32 18.59 -1.17
N ALA A 180 4.27 17.49 -1.90
CA ALA A 180 5.01 17.31 -3.14
C ALA A 180 4.55 18.29 -4.24
N ASP A 181 3.25 18.56 -4.34
CA ASP A 181 2.65 19.52 -5.28
C ASP A 181 3.02 20.97 -4.93
N GLU A 182 3.09 21.31 -3.64
CA GLU A 182 3.50 22.63 -3.15
C GLU A 182 5.00 22.89 -3.37
N HIS A 183 5.80 21.83 -3.40
CA HIS A 183 7.25 21.87 -3.60
C HIS A 183 7.69 20.98 -4.77
N PRO A 184 7.50 21.42 -6.03
CA PRO A 184 7.77 20.58 -7.22
C PRO A 184 9.19 20.01 -7.28
N GLN A 185 10.16 20.72 -6.71
CA GLN A 185 11.56 20.30 -6.56
C GLN A 185 11.77 19.09 -5.63
N LEU A 186 10.75 18.65 -4.90
CA LEU A 186 10.74 17.38 -4.16
C LEU A 186 10.65 16.18 -5.11
N ILE A 187 9.97 16.34 -6.25
CA ILE A 187 9.71 15.29 -7.25
C ILE A 187 10.56 15.51 -8.51
N GLU A 188 10.86 16.77 -8.86
CA GLU A 188 11.72 17.13 -9.99
C GLU A 188 13.17 17.31 -9.52
N GLY A 189 13.99 16.31 -9.80
CA GLY A 189 15.45 16.46 -9.78
C GLY A 189 15.91 17.38 -10.92
N ALA A 190 15.94 18.70 -10.71
CA ALA A 190 16.72 19.58 -11.58
C ALA A 190 17.20 20.87 -10.89
N PRO A 191 18.49 21.24 -11.03
CA PRO A 191 18.95 22.57 -10.71
C PRO A 191 18.34 23.56 -11.71
N LYS A 192 17.86 24.71 -11.23
CA LYS A 192 17.63 25.87 -12.09
C LYS A 192 18.99 26.31 -12.64
N SER A 193 19.25 25.97 -13.89
CA SER A 193 20.35 26.53 -14.67
C SER A 193 20.21 28.05 -14.72
N GLN A 194 21.19 28.76 -14.16
CA GLN A 194 21.47 30.16 -14.50
C GLN A 194 22.45 30.21 -15.67
#